data_AF-A0A2N0S5Y0-F1
#
_entry.id   AF-A0A2N0S5Y0-F1
#
_cell.length_a   1.000
_cell.length_b   1.000
_cell.length_c   1.000
_cell.angle_alpha   90.00
_cell.angle_beta   90.00
_cell.angle_gamma   90.00
#
_symmetry.space_group_name_H-M   'P 1'
#
loop_
_entity.id
_entity.type
_entity.pdbx_description
1 polymer ?
#
loop_
_entity_poly.entity_id
_entity_poly.type
_entity_poly.pdbx_seq_one_letter_code
_entity_poly.pdbx_strand_id
1 'polypeptide(L)' 'MCNLGFMYRSGEGTNKDINKAIYWYKESAEKGNQDAQKSLEKLSKLKSRKNLCKLN' A
#
# COMPACT_ATOMS: atom_id res chain seq x y z
N MET A 1 7.74 6.77 -8.19
CA MET A 1 6.32 6.38 -8.34
C MET A 1 5.60 6.16 -6.99
N CYS A 2 6.08 6.77 -5.88
CA CYS A 2 5.42 6.66 -4.57
C CYS A 2 4.11 7.47 -4.47
N ASN A 3 3.99 8.57 -5.20
CA ASN A 3 2.83 9.47 -5.14
C ASN A 3 1.55 8.81 -5.65
N LEU A 4 1.63 7.96 -6.70
CA LEU A 4 0.46 7.22 -7.19
C LEU A 4 -0.04 6.21 -6.16
N GLY A 5 0.88 5.46 -5.54
CA GLY A 5 0.55 4.55 -4.45
C GLY A 5 -0.10 5.28 -3.27
N PHE A 6 0.35 6.50 -2.98
CA PHE A 6 -0.24 7.33 -1.94
C PHE A 6 -1.65 7.83 -2.29
N MET A 7 -1.87 8.30 -3.52
CA MET A 7 -3.19 8.76 -3.97
C MET A 7 -4.23 7.63 -3.90
N TYR A 8 -3.89 6.42 -4.37
CA TYR A 8 -4.78 5.26 -4.23
C TYR A 8 -4.97 4.80 -2.78
N ARG A 9 -3.97 4.98 -1.91
CA ARG A 9 -4.09 4.66 -0.48
C ARG A 9 -5.01 5.64 0.25
N SER A 10 -4.86 6.93 -0.03
CA SER A 10 -5.60 8.02 0.62
C SER A 10 -6.99 8.21 0.01
N GLY A 11 -7.19 7.84 -1.25
CA GLY A 11 -8.40 8.14 -2.00
C GLY A 11 -8.51 9.62 -2.37
N GLU A 12 -7.37 10.31 -2.49
CA GLU A 12 -7.33 11.73 -2.82
C GLU A 12 -7.38 11.88 -4.34
N GLY A 13 -8.47 12.45 -4.86
CA GLY A 13 -8.71 12.58 -6.30
C GLY A 13 -9.10 11.28 -7.02
N THR A 14 -9.21 10.15 -6.32
CA THR A 14 -9.65 8.86 -6.87
C THR A 14 -10.32 8.01 -5.79
N ASN A 15 -11.05 6.96 -6.18
CA ASN A 15 -11.50 5.95 -5.25
C ASN A 15 -10.31 5.27 -4.56
N LYS A 16 -10.43 5.11 -3.24
CA LYS A 16 -9.44 4.41 -2.43
C LYS A 16 -9.34 2.95 -2.86
N ASP A 17 -8.17 2.56 -3.32
CA ASP A 17 -7.88 1.21 -3.79
C ASP A 17 -6.53 0.75 -3.23
N ILE A 18 -6.60 -0.03 -2.14
CA ILE A 18 -5.41 -0.55 -1.47
C ILE A 18 -4.66 -1.54 -2.37
N ASN A 19 -5.35 -2.28 -3.25
CA ASN A 19 -4.70 -3.25 -4.14
C ASN A 19 -3.89 -2.52 -5.22
N LYS A 20 -4.43 -1.45 -5.82
CA LYS A 20 -3.66 -0.59 -6.74
C LYS A 20 -2.52 0.13 -6.04
N ALA A 21 -2.72 0.61 -4.80
CA ALA A 21 -1.64 1.21 -4.02
C ALA A 21 -0.46 0.24 -3.83
N ILE A 22 -0.75 -1.01 -3.46
CA ILE A 22 0.24 -2.08 -3.30
C ILE A 22 0.99 -2.35 -4.61
N TYR A 23 0.29 -2.41 -5.74
CA TYR A 23 0.90 -2.61 -7.05
C TYR A 23 1.96 -1.55 -7.37
N TRP A 24 1.62 -0.26 -7.23
CA TRP A 24 2.55 0.85 -7.50
C TRP A 24 3.73 0.91 -6.52
N TYR A 25 3.50 0.56 -5.26
CA TYR A 25 4.59 0.45 -4.28
C TYR A 25 5.50 -0.75 -4.58
N LYS A 26 4.97 -1.87 -5.06
CA LYS A 26 5.77 -3.05 -5.44
C LYS A 26 6.70 -2.73 -6.62
N GLU A 27 6.17 -2.14 -7.69
CA GLU A 27 6.96 -1.70 -8.85
C GLU A 27 8.11 -0.75 -8.44
N SER A 28 7.83 0.16 -7.51
CA SER A 28 8.84 1.10 -7.00
C SER A 28 9.85 0.40 -6.08
N ALA A 29 9.40 -0.54 -5.25
CA ALA A 29 10.24 -1.31 -4.35
C ALA A 29 11.21 -2.24 -5.10
N GLU A 30 10.78 -2.83 -6.21
CA GLU A 30 11.62 -3.65 -7.11
C GLU A 30 12.73 -2.83 -7.76
N LYS A 31 12.50 -1.53 -8.00
CA LYS A 31 13.51 -0.57 -8.46
C LYS A 31 14.44 -0.07 -7.34
N GLY A 32 14.40 -0.69 -6.16
CA GLY A 32 15.24 -0.31 -5.01
C GLY A 32 14.76 0.93 -4.24
N ASN A 33 13.53 1.39 -4.46
CA ASN A 33 12.99 2.52 -3.71
C ASN A 33 12.62 2.11 -2.27
N GLN A 34 13.41 2.57 -1.30
CA GLN A 34 13.24 2.25 0.11
C GLN A 34 11.92 2.80 0.70
N ASP A 35 11.44 3.96 0.24
CA ASP A 35 10.18 4.54 0.72
C ASP A 35 8.97 3.72 0.28
N ALA A 36 9.05 3.17 -0.93
CA ALA A 36 8.05 2.25 -1.44
C ALA A 36 8.04 0.92 -0.68
N GLN A 37 9.21 0.36 -0.36
CA GLN A 37 9.34 -0.85 0.45
C GLN A 37 8.71 -0.66 1.84
N LYS A 38 9.04 0.43 2.55
CA LYS A 38 8.45 0.77 3.85
C LYS A 38 6.93 0.94 3.77
N SER A 39 6.44 1.60 2.71
CA SER A 39 5.01 1.80 2.50
C SER A 39 4.27 0.50 2.21
N LEU A 40 4.86 -0.37 1.39
CA LEU A 40 4.35 -1.70 1.08
C LEU A 40 4.27 -2.58 2.34
N GLU A 41 5.33 -2.59 3.14
CA GLU A 41 5.39 -3.35 4.39
C GLU A 41 4.33 -2.89 5.41
N LYS A 42 4.10 -1.57 5.51
CA LYS A 42 3.03 -1.04 6.37
C LYS A 42 1.64 -1.48 5.88
N LEU A 43 1.42 -1.50 4.57
CA LEU A 43 0.15 -1.91 3.95
C LEU A 43 -0.11 -3.40 4.10
N SER A 44 0.91 -4.25 3.91
CA SER A 44 0.79 -5.70 4.11
C SER A 44 0.48 -6.03 5.56
N LYS A 45 1.17 -5.39 6.52
CA LYS A 45 0.90 -5.51 7.95
C LYS A 45 -0.52 -5.07 8.32
N LEU A 46 -1.02 -3.97 7.73
CA LEU A 46 -2.38 -3.49 7.95
C LEU A 46 -3.42 -4.53 7.47
N LYS A 47 -3.17 -5.18 6.34
CA LYS A 47 -4.02 -6.25 5.80
C LYS A 47 -4.06 -7.45 6.75
N SER A 48 -2.92 -7.86 7.30
CA SER A 48 -2.85 -8.94 8.31
C SER A 48 -3.53 -8.57 9.63
N ARG A 49 -3.38 -7.33 10.12
CA ARG A 49 -4.06 -6.86 11.34
C ARG A 49 -5.57 -6.82 11.22
N LYS A 50 -6.10 -6.42 10.05
CA LYS A 50 -7.55 -6.45 9.80
C LYS A 50 -8.12 -7.86 9.79
N ASN A 51 -7.33 -8.86 9.38
CA ASN A 51 -7.75 -10.26 9.46
C ASN A 51 -7.75 -10.78 10.91
N LEU A 52 -6.85 -10.28 11.76
CA LEU A 52 -6.80 -10.65 13.18
C LEU A 52 -8.07 -10.19 13.94
N CYS A 53 -8.58 -8.99 13.65
CA CYS A 53 -9.81 -8.48 14.29
C CYS A 53 -11.11 -9.11 13.77
N LYS A 54 -11.08 -9.91 12.70
CA LYS A 54 -12.24 -10.64 12.16
C LYS A 54 -12.31 -12.09 12.67
N LEU A 55 -11.34 -12.51 13.47
CA LEU A 55 -11.20 -13.90 13.93
C LEU A 55 -11.66 -14.11 15.39
N ASN A 56 -12.43 -13.18 15.96
CA ASN A 56 -13.00 -13.28 17.30
C ASN A 56 -14.52 -13.13 17.20
#